data_AF-A0A317HA52-F1
#
_entry.id   AF-A0A317HA52-F1
#
_cell.length_a   1.000
_cell.length_b   1.000
_cell.length_c   1.000
_cell.angle_alpha   90.00
_cell.angle_beta   90.00
_cell.angle_gamma   90.00
#
_symmetry.space_group_name_H-M   'P 1'
#
loop_
_entity.id
_entity.type
_entity.pdbx_description
1 polymer ?
#
loop_
_entity_poly.entity_id
_entity_poly.type
_entity_poly.pdbx_seq_one_letter_code
_entity_poly.pdbx_strand_id
1 'polypeptide(L)'
;MEPLNPPVIVGEAVAGEAAKVRKQIKEIIAGVNKSQFTLAKLLHKVKTGKLYNEDTFASYIKTLDLKTTKAYYLVRIVESMQLAGVPEEVYEPVGIAKLRVITKIEPTEEYQGKPGTAYIKAMTETAKEVEMDTLKEAVDHLQGKTGDNAIVWLNVALNKSARDNVVNPAIELAKKNLGTVAQDAEGNAVDSSDGRCLEIICAAFLADTQNTGGEQ
;
A
#
# COMPACT_ATOMS: atom_id res chain seq x y z
N MET A 1 12.88 68.08 19.18
CA MET A 1 12.10 67.30 18.22
C MET A 1 12.93 66.07 17.86
N GLU A 2 12.60 64.92 18.42
CA GLU A 2 13.21 63.64 18.04
C GLU A 2 12.61 63.17 16.70
N PRO A 3 13.40 62.62 15.77
CA PRO A 3 12.87 62.12 14.51
C PRO A 3 12.17 60.77 14.71
N LEU A 4 10.94 60.67 14.19
CA LEU A 4 10.15 59.45 14.05
C LEU A 4 10.93 58.41 13.23
N ASN A 5 11.34 57.31 13.87
CA ASN A 5 11.92 56.15 13.21
C ASN A 5 10.80 55.42 12.45
N PRO A 6 10.89 55.22 11.11
CA PRO A 6 9.85 54.50 10.38
C PRO A 6 9.77 53.04 10.88
N PRO A 7 8.57 52.47 11.00
CA PRO A 7 8.42 51.10 11.47
C PRO A 7 9.11 50.14 10.49
N VAL A 8 10.17 49.48 10.97
CA VAL A 8 10.89 48.45 10.23
C VAL A 8 9.89 47.35 9.85
N ILE A 9 9.72 47.12 8.55
CA ILE A 9 8.87 46.05 8.00
C ILE A 9 9.61 44.72 8.19
N VAL A 10 9.58 44.18 9.40
CA VAL A 10 10.25 42.92 9.76
C VAL A 10 9.60 41.70 9.06
N GLY A 11 8.33 41.82 8.63
CA GLY A 11 7.59 40.73 7.97
C GLY A 11 8.00 40.42 6.53
N GLU A 12 8.39 41.42 5.72
CA GLU A 12 8.75 41.21 4.31
C GLU A 12 10.12 40.54 4.14
N ALA A 13 11.10 40.92 4.96
CA ALA A 13 12.44 40.31 4.92
C ALA A 13 12.39 38.82 5.29
N VAL A 14 11.62 38.46 6.33
CA VAL A 14 11.41 37.07 6.77
C VAL A 14 10.61 36.27 5.73
N ALA A 15 9.63 36.90 5.06
CA ALA A 15 8.90 36.25 3.97
C ALA A 15 9.78 35.97 2.74
N GLY A 16 10.68 36.90 2.39
CA GLY A 16 11.65 36.73 1.31
C GLY A 16 12.67 35.62 1.57
N GLU A 17 13.17 35.54 2.80
CA GLU A 17 14.08 34.47 3.23
C GLU A 17 13.36 33.10 3.24
N ALA A 18 12.14 33.04 3.78
CA ALA A 18 11.33 31.82 3.76
C ALA A 18 10.97 31.34 2.35
N ALA A 19 10.77 32.26 1.38
CA ALA A 19 10.54 31.90 -0.02
C ALA A 19 11.81 31.35 -0.67
N LYS A 20 12.98 31.94 -0.39
CA LYS A 20 14.28 31.47 -0.89
C LYS A 20 14.63 30.08 -0.36
N VAL A 21 14.45 29.85 0.95
CA VAL A 21 14.66 28.53 1.57
C VAL A 21 13.68 27.51 0.99
N ARG A 22 12.40 27.86 0.82
CA ARG A 22 11.41 26.96 0.18
C ARG A 22 11.81 26.59 -1.25
N LYS A 23 12.36 27.52 -2.03
CA LYS A 23 12.85 27.24 -3.38
C LYS A 23 14.04 26.25 -3.36
N GLN A 24 15.02 26.49 -2.48
CA GLN A 24 16.17 25.59 -2.32
C GLN A 24 15.76 24.19 -1.88
N ILE A 25 14.80 24.08 -0.95
CA ILE A 25 14.25 22.78 -0.52
C ILE A 25 13.60 22.06 -1.71
N LYS A 26 12.79 22.76 -2.52
CA LYS A 26 12.16 22.17 -3.72
C LYS A 26 13.18 21.67 -4.74
N GLU A 27 14.28 22.40 -4.94
CA GLU A 27 15.37 21.99 -5.84
C GLU A 27 16.06 20.71 -5.34
N ILE A 28 16.37 20.63 -4.04
CA ILE A 28 16.97 19.42 -3.44
C ILE A 28 16.02 18.23 -3.57
N ILE A 29 14.72 18.40 -3.27
CA ILE A 29 13.72 17.34 -3.40
C ILE A 29 13.65 16.83 -4.85
N ALA A 30 13.66 17.73 -5.83
CA ALA A 30 13.68 17.35 -7.24
C ALA A 30 14.93 16.52 -7.59
N GLY A 31 16.11 16.93 -7.12
CA GLY A 31 17.36 16.18 -7.31
C GLY A 31 17.35 14.79 -6.66
N VAL A 32 16.78 14.67 -5.45
CA VAL A 32 16.62 13.39 -4.75
C VAL A 32 15.67 12.48 -5.53
N ASN A 33 14.53 12.98 -6.01
CA ASN A 33 13.57 12.20 -6.79
C ASN A 33 14.21 11.67 -8.08
N LYS A 34 14.88 12.53 -8.85
CA LYS A 34 15.60 12.13 -10.07
C LYS A 34 16.65 11.05 -9.80
N SER A 35 17.37 11.17 -8.69
CA SER A 35 18.34 10.15 -8.25
C SER A 35 17.64 8.84 -7.88
N GLN A 36 16.48 8.89 -7.23
CA GLN A 36 15.70 7.70 -6.88
C GLN A 36 15.10 7.00 -8.11
N PHE A 37 14.62 7.73 -9.12
CA PHE A 37 14.15 7.15 -10.37
C PHE A 37 15.30 6.52 -11.18
N THR A 38 16.46 7.16 -11.18
CA THR A 38 17.68 6.59 -11.77
C THR A 38 18.03 5.26 -11.08
N LEU A 39 18.03 5.24 -9.74
CA LEU A 39 18.22 4.03 -8.96
C LEU A 39 17.16 2.97 -9.31
N ALA A 40 15.88 3.33 -9.38
CA ALA A 40 14.79 2.42 -9.71
C ALA A 40 15.01 1.73 -11.06
N LYS A 41 15.43 2.49 -12.09
CA LYS A 41 15.74 1.94 -13.42
C LYS A 41 16.92 0.99 -13.41
N LEU A 42 17.99 1.33 -12.69
CA LEU A 42 19.16 0.45 -12.55
C LEU A 42 18.79 -0.85 -11.83
N LEU A 43 18.03 -0.76 -10.73
CA LEU A 43 17.55 -1.92 -9.98
C LEU A 43 16.62 -2.80 -10.83
N HIS A 44 15.72 -2.20 -11.61
CA HIS A 44 14.86 -2.95 -12.54
C HIS A 44 15.71 -3.68 -13.59
N LYS A 45 16.68 -2.99 -14.21
CA LYS A 45 17.60 -3.62 -15.18
C LYS A 45 18.37 -4.78 -14.57
N VAL A 46 18.86 -4.62 -13.34
CA VAL A 46 19.58 -5.69 -12.61
C VAL A 46 18.65 -6.87 -12.33
N LYS A 47 17.42 -6.64 -11.86
CA LYS A 47 16.46 -7.71 -11.57
C LYS A 47 16.06 -8.46 -12.83
N THR A 48 15.63 -7.74 -13.87
CA THR A 48 15.11 -8.32 -15.12
C THR A 48 16.22 -8.99 -15.94
N GLY A 49 17.42 -8.40 -15.95
CA GLY A 49 18.59 -8.98 -16.60
C GLY A 49 19.36 -10.00 -15.76
N LYS A 50 18.92 -10.29 -14.52
CA LYS A 50 19.63 -11.15 -13.55
C LYS A 50 21.13 -10.81 -13.44
N LEU A 51 21.45 -9.51 -13.37
CA LEU A 51 22.83 -8.99 -13.36
C LEU A 51 23.44 -9.02 -11.95
N TYR A 52 23.38 -10.17 -11.28
CA TYR A 52 23.89 -10.37 -9.94
C TYR A 52 24.34 -11.83 -9.76
N ASN A 53 25.33 -12.06 -8.87
CA ASN A 53 25.95 -13.37 -8.69
C ASN A 53 25.33 -14.16 -7.54
N GLU A 54 24.51 -13.50 -6.73
CA GLU A 54 23.80 -14.04 -5.59
C GLU A 54 22.59 -14.87 -6.04
N ASP A 55 22.14 -15.81 -5.20
CA ASP A 55 21.02 -16.70 -5.54
C ASP A 55 19.69 -15.96 -5.77
N THR A 56 19.52 -14.80 -5.11
CA THR A 56 18.29 -14.01 -5.19
C THR A 56 18.60 -12.52 -5.31
N PHE A 57 17.70 -11.80 -5.98
CA PHE A 57 17.74 -10.34 -6.00
C PHE A 57 17.76 -9.74 -4.58
N ALA A 58 17.03 -10.32 -3.62
CA ALA A 58 17.04 -9.85 -2.24
C ALA A 58 18.42 -9.98 -1.57
N SER A 59 19.17 -11.04 -1.87
CA SER A 59 20.54 -11.22 -1.38
C SER A 59 21.49 -10.20 -1.99
N TYR A 60 21.39 -9.95 -3.30
CA TYR A 60 22.14 -8.88 -3.97
C TYR A 60 21.85 -7.50 -3.38
N ILE A 61 20.58 -7.17 -3.11
CA ILE A 61 20.24 -5.86 -2.52
C ILE A 61 20.88 -5.64 -1.15
N LYS A 62 21.08 -6.70 -0.36
CA LYS A 62 21.77 -6.60 0.93
C LYS A 62 23.25 -6.25 0.76
N THR A 63 23.91 -6.63 -0.34
CA THR A 63 25.32 -6.29 -0.58
C THR A 63 25.52 -4.81 -0.92
N LEU A 64 24.45 -4.14 -1.39
CA LEU A 64 24.42 -2.71 -1.69
C LEU A 64 24.04 -1.81 -0.49
N ASP A 65 23.90 -2.39 0.70
CA ASP A 65 23.42 -1.69 1.92
C ASP A 65 22.07 -0.94 1.70
N LEU A 66 21.20 -1.52 0.86
CA LEU A 66 19.89 -0.98 0.57
C LEU A 66 18.80 -1.80 1.25
N LYS A 67 17.80 -1.14 1.82
CA LYS A 67 16.64 -1.83 2.37
C LYS A 67 15.92 -2.63 1.28
N THR A 68 15.79 -3.94 1.47
CA THR A 68 15.14 -4.87 0.53
C THR A 68 13.77 -4.37 0.07
N THR A 69 12.91 -3.99 1.02
CA THR A 69 11.55 -3.50 0.71
C THR A 69 11.57 -2.26 -0.19
N LYS A 70 12.60 -1.42 -0.06
CA LYS A 70 12.77 -0.22 -0.89
C LYS A 70 13.13 -0.58 -2.33
N ALA A 71 14.06 -1.49 -2.51
CA ALA A 71 14.43 -1.97 -3.84
C ALA A 71 13.21 -2.56 -4.58
N TYR A 72 12.43 -3.40 -3.91
CA TYR A 72 11.25 -4.04 -4.54
C TYR A 72 10.19 -3.03 -4.97
N TYR A 73 9.82 -2.05 -4.15
CA TYR A 73 8.82 -1.08 -4.60
C TYR A 73 9.35 -0.16 -5.71
N LEU A 74 10.65 0.17 -5.71
CA LEU A 74 11.25 0.99 -6.77
C LEU A 74 11.22 0.27 -8.11
N VAL A 75 11.60 -1.01 -8.10
CA VAL A 75 11.48 -1.88 -9.27
C VAL A 75 10.03 -1.97 -9.74
N ARG A 76 9.10 -2.23 -8.81
CA ARG A 76 7.67 -2.37 -9.11
C ARG A 76 7.11 -1.10 -9.75
N ILE A 77 7.55 0.09 -9.33
CA ILE A 77 7.18 1.35 -9.98
C ILE A 77 7.53 1.32 -11.47
N VAL A 78 8.77 0.98 -11.82
CA VAL A 78 9.22 0.95 -13.22
C VAL A 78 8.47 -0.12 -14.01
N GLU A 79 8.33 -1.32 -13.46
CA GLU A 79 7.60 -2.44 -14.09
C GLU A 79 6.15 -2.07 -14.40
N SER A 80 5.41 -1.55 -13.41
CA SER A 80 4.01 -1.16 -13.57
C SER A 80 3.82 -0.03 -14.58
N MET A 81 4.72 0.96 -14.62
CA MET A 81 4.63 2.06 -15.59
C MET A 81 4.92 1.59 -17.01
N GLN A 82 5.90 0.69 -17.19
CA GLN A 82 6.18 0.08 -18.49
C GLN A 82 5.01 -0.76 -19.00
N LEU A 83 4.40 -1.58 -18.13
CA LEU A 83 3.22 -2.38 -18.47
C LEU A 83 2.00 -1.52 -18.78
N ALA A 84 1.82 -0.39 -18.07
CA ALA A 84 0.73 0.56 -18.33
C ALA A 84 0.99 1.51 -19.50
N GLY A 85 2.19 1.47 -20.10
CA GLY A 85 2.57 2.35 -21.22
C GLY A 85 2.64 3.83 -20.84
N VAL A 86 3.01 4.13 -19.59
CA VAL A 86 3.14 5.51 -19.10
C VAL A 86 4.56 6.02 -19.37
N PRO A 87 4.73 7.14 -20.14
CA PRO A 87 6.04 7.72 -20.40
C PRO A 87 6.71 8.23 -19.12
N GLU A 88 8.05 8.24 -19.11
CA GLU A 88 8.82 8.74 -17.96
C GLU A 88 8.52 10.21 -17.65
N GLU A 89 8.33 11.01 -18.70
CA GLU A 89 8.01 12.43 -18.60
C GLU A 89 6.69 12.69 -17.85
N VAL A 90 5.81 11.69 -17.83
CA VAL A 90 4.50 11.75 -17.16
C VAL A 90 4.60 11.31 -15.70
N TYR A 91 5.30 10.21 -15.41
CA TYR A 91 5.31 9.67 -14.05
C TYR A 91 6.46 10.19 -13.17
N GLU A 92 7.60 10.62 -13.71
CA GLU A 92 8.70 11.18 -12.91
C GLU A 92 8.25 12.39 -12.05
N PRO A 93 7.46 13.35 -12.58
CA PRO A 93 6.99 14.50 -11.81
C PRO A 93 5.99 14.16 -10.68
N VAL A 94 5.35 12.99 -10.72
CA VAL A 94 4.40 12.54 -9.69
C VAL A 94 5.11 12.21 -8.37
N GLY A 95 6.35 11.76 -8.46
CA GLY A 95 7.20 11.41 -7.32
C GLY A 95 6.94 10.02 -6.75
N ILE A 96 7.99 9.43 -6.17
CA ILE A 96 8.03 8.03 -5.72
C ILE A 96 6.94 7.70 -4.69
N ALA A 97 6.60 8.63 -3.80
CA ALA A 97 5.62 8.39 -2.74
C ALA A 97 4.23 8.08 -3.31
N LYS A 98 3.74 8.88 -4.26
CA LYS A 98 2.44 8.70 -4.89
C LYS A 98 2.45 7.48 -5.81
N LEU A 99 3.51 7.31 -6.61
CA LEU A 99 3.64 6.14 -7.48
C LEU A 99 3.65 4.83 -6.70
N ARG A 100 4.27 4.79 -5.50
CA ARG A 100 4.24 3.61 -4.62
C ARG A 100 2.82 3.23 -4.20
N VAL A 101 1.90 4.20 -4.10
CA VAL A 101 0.49 3.93 -3.81
C VAL A 101 -0.21 3.38 -5.05
N ILE A 102 -0.05 4.04 -6.20
CA ILE A 102 -0.66 3.64 -7.48
C ILE A 102 -0.24 2.21 -7.87
N THR A 103 1.05 1.90 -7.72
CA THR A 103 1.59 0.60 -8.13
C THR A 103 1.19 -0.55 -7.21
N LYS A 104 0.40 -0.31 -6.15
CA LYS A 104 -0.28 -1.39 -5.44
C LYS A 104 -1.34 -2.07 -6.30
N ILE A 105 -1.90 -1.37 -7.28
CA ILE A 105 -2.77 -1.95 -8.31
C ILE A 105 -1.93 -2.95 -9.12
N GLU A 106 -2.41 -4.17 -9.29
CA GLU A 106 -1.69 -5.18 -10.06
C GLU A 106 -1.98 -4.96 -11.56
N PRO A 107 -0.97 -4.72 -12.42
CA PRO A 107 -1.21 -4.39 -13.82
C PRO A 107 -1.95 -5.48 -14.60
N THR A 108 -1.78 -6.74 -14.20
CA THR A 108 -2.34 -7.92 -14.88
C THR A 108 -3.73 -8.31 -14.39
N GLU A 109 -4.19 -7.75 -13.26
CA GLU A 109 -5.52 -8.04 -12.72
C GLU A 109 -6.58 -7.11 -13.35
N GLU A 110 -7.83 -7.57 -13.32
CA GLU A 110 -8.98 -6.77 -13.73
C GLU A 110 -9.66 -6.16 -12.50
N TYR A 111 -9.94 -4.86 -12.57
CA TYR A 111 -10.66 -4.12 -11.55
C TYR A 111 -11.89 -3.50 -12.21
N GLN A 112 -13.09 -3.77 -11.68
CA GLN A 112 -14.34 -3.17 -12.16
C GLN A 112 -14.53 -3.22 -13.71
N GLY A 113 -14.17 -4.34 -14.34
CA GLY A 113 -14.33 -4.52 -15.80
C GLY A 113 -13.21 -3.92 -16.66
N LYS A 114 -12.12 -3.43 -16.07
CA LYS A 114 -10.97 -2.83 -16.79
C LYS A 114 -9.65 -3.38 -16.26
N PRO A 115 -8.62 -3.53 -17.11
CA PRO A 115 -7.32 -4.00 -16.67
C PRO A 115 -6.65 -2.98 -15.73
N GLY A 116 -5.86 -3.46 -14.76
CA GLY A 116 -5.14 -2.62 -13.81
C GLY A 116 -4.24 -1.59 -14.47
N THR A 117 -3.65 -1.92 -15.63
CA THR A 117 -2.90 -0.97 -16.47
C THR A 117 -3.69 0.30 -16.82
N ALA A 118 -5.00 0.20 -17.08
CA ALA A 118 -5.84 1.35 -17.40
C ALA A 118 -5.99 2.29 -16.19
N TYR A 119 -6.15 1.74 -14.98
CA TYR A 119 -6.22 2.54 -13.76
C TYR A 119 -4.88 3.15 -13.39
N ILE A 120 -3.79 2.39 -13.51
CA ILE A 120 -2.43 2.89 -13.27
C ILE A 120 -2.16 4.10 -14.17
N LYS A 121 -2.50 4.01 -15.45
CA LYS A 121 -2.34 5.12 -16.41
C LYS A 121 -3.18 6.33 -16.00
N ALA A 122 -4.49 6.17 -15.83
CA ALA A 122 -5.41 7.26 -15.51
C ALA A 122 -5.07 7.95 -14.17
N MET A 123 -4.70 7.17 -13.15
CA MET A 123 -4.28 7.71 -11.86
C MET A 123 -2.96 8.47 -11.97
N THR A 124 -2.00 7.95 -12.74
CA THR A 124 -0.68 8.60 -12.87
C THR A 124 -0.77 9.95 -13.58
N GLU A 125 -1.62 10.07 -14.60
CA GLU A 125 -1.85 11.32 -15.35
C GLU A 125 -2.39 12.46 -14.46
N THR A 126 -3.17 12.14 -13.43
CA THR A 126 -3.80 13.11 -12.52
C THR A 126 -3.11 13.22 -11.16
N ALA A 127 -2.29 12.24 -10.79
CA ALA A 127 -1.72 12.10 -9.45
C ALA A 127 -0.87 13.29 -8.98
N LYS A 128 -0.29 14.07 -9.90
CA LYS A 128 0.49 15.26 -9.52
C LYS A 128 -0.36 16.25 -8.72
N GLU A 129 -1.62 16.42 -9.11
CA GLU A 129 -2.55 17.42 -8.56
C GLU A 129 -3.44 16.84 -7.45
N VAL A 130 -3.59 15.51 -7.40
CA VAL A 130 -4.40 14.82 -6.39
C VAL A 130 -3.62 14.68 -5.08
N GLU A 131 -4.27 14.93 -3.94
CA GLU A 131 -3.68 14.73 -2.61
C GLU A 131 -3.40 13.23 -2.33
N MET A 132 -2.40 12.97 -1.48
CA MET A 132 -1.95 11.60 -1.19
C MET A 132 -3.04 10.72 -0.62
N ASP A 133 -3.85 11.25 0.31
CA ASP A 133 -4.88 10.47 1.00
C ASP A 133 -6.03 10.10 0.07
N THR A 134 -6.48 11.03 -0.78
CA THR A 134 -7.48 10.76 -1.82
C THR A 134 -6.98 9.71 -2.82
N LEU A 135 -5.71 9.77 -3.20
CA LEU A 135 -5.11 8.76 -4.08
C LEU A 135 -5.10 7.38 -3.42
N LYS A 136 -4.79 7.31 -2.13
CA LYS A 136 -4.80 6.06 -1.36
C LYS A 136 -6.21 5.49 -1.23
N GLU A 137 -7.20 6.30 -0.90
CA GLU A 137 -8.61 5.89 -0.82
C GLU A 137 -9.11 5.34 -2.15
N ALA A 138 -8.77 5.98 -3.27
CA ALA A 138 -9.15 5.51 -4.59
C ALA A 138 -8.52 4.13 -4.92
N VAL A 139 -7.25 3.93 -4.58
CA VAL A 139 -6.57 2.63 -4.75
C VAL A 139 -7.20 1.57 -3.84
N ASP A 140 -7.43 1.89 -2.56
CA ASP A 140 -8.01 0.95 -1.60
C ASP A 140 -9.45 0.58 -2.02
N HIS A 141 -10.23 1.52 -2.57
CA HIS A 141 -11.55 1.24 -3.13
C HIS A 141 -11.50 0.32 -4.35
N LEU A 142 -10.56 0.55 -5.28
CA LEU A 142 -10.37 -0.36 -6.41
C LEU A 142 -10.00 -1.77 -5.96
N GLN A 143 -9.19 -1.89 -4.91
CA GLN A 143 -8.79 -3.19 -4.33
C GLN A 143 -9.89 -3.86 -3.47
N GLY A 144 -11.09 -3.30 -3.41
CA GLY A 144 -12.18 -3.83 -2.58
C GLY A 144 -11.89 -3.75 -1.08
N LYS A 145 -10.97 -2.86 -0.66
CA LYS A 145 -10.58 -2.66 0.75
C LYS A 145 -11.44 -1.59 1.44
N THR A 146 -12.53 -1.17 0.81
CA THR A 146 -13.50 -0.21 1.36
C THR A 146 -14.92 -0.76 1.27
N GLY A 147 -15.83 -0.23 2.11
CA GLY A 147 -17.22 -0.70 2.22
C GLY A 147 -17.40 -1.90 3.16
N ASP A 148 -18.59 -2.50 3.15
CA ASP A 148 -18.98 -3.57 4.10
C ASP A 148 -18.14 -4.84 3.97
N ASN A 149 -17.50 -5.05 2.81
CA ASN A 149 -16.63 -6.20 2.55
C ASN A 149 -15.14 -5.91 2.81
N ALA A 150 -14.81 -4.73 3.34
CA ALA A 150 -13.43 -4.40 3.67
C ALA A 150 -12.89 -5.34 4.76
N ILE A 151 -11.71 -5.91 4.52
CA ILE A 151 -11.03 -6.72 5.53
C ILE A 151 -10.58 -5.81 6.67
N VAL A 152 -11.18 -5.98 7.84
CA VAL A 152 -10.81 -5.28 9.08
C VAL A 152 -10.10 -6.23 10.03
N TRP A 153 -9.09 -5.71 10.74
CA TRP A 153 -8.39 -6.46 11.77
C TRP A 153 -9.14 -6.39 13.10
N LEU A 154 -9.54 -7.54 13.63
CA LEU A 154 -10.08 -7.66 14.97
C LEU A 154 -8.97 -8.16 15.93
N ASN A 155 -8.45 -7.26 16.76
CA ASN A 155 -7.44 -7.61 17.77
C ASN A 155 -8.13 -7.93 19.10
N VAL A 156 -8.00 -9.17 19.58
CA VAL A 156 -8.57 -9.61 20.86
C VAL A 156 -7.46 -10.16 21.76
N ALA A 157 -7.31 -9.58 22.95
CA ALA A 157 -6.42 -10.12 23.97
C ALA A 157 -7.12 -11.27 24.71
N LEU A 158 -6.47 -12.44 24.73
CA LEU A 158 -7.00 -13.65 25.35
C LEU A 158 -5.96 -14.26 26.28
N ASN A 159 -6.43 -14.86 27.37
CA ASN A 159 -5.60 -15.74 28.17
C ASN A 159 -5.17 -16.94 27.30
N LYS A 160 -3.94 -17.43 27.51
CA LYS A 160 -3.39 -18.56 26.74
C LYS A 160 -4.31 -19.78 26.75
N SER A 161 -4.92 -20.09 27.90
CA SER A 161 -5.87 -21.20 28.03
C SER A 161 -7.13 -21.01 27.18
N ALA A 162 -7.68 -19.79 27.10
CA ALA A 162 -8.84 -19.50 26.27
C ALA A 162 -8.49 -19.61 24.77
N ARG A 163 -7.32 -19.12 24.36
CA ARG A 163 -6.85 -19.25 22.98
C ARG A 163 -6.67 -20.73 22.59
N ASP A 164 -5.90 -21.46 23.39
CA ASP A 164 -5.44 -22.81 23.03
C ASP A 164 -6.55 -23.87 23.21
N ASN A 165 -7.42 -23.72 24.21
CA ASN A 165 -8.43 -24.75 24.55
C ASN A 165 -9.85 -24.42 24.09
N VAL A 166 -10.15 -23.17 23.72
CA VAL A 166 -11.51 -22.76 23.31
C VAL A 166 -11.52 -22.20 21.90
N VAL A 167 -10.77 -21.13 21.64
CA VAL A 167 -10.83 -20.40 20.36
C VAL A 167 -10.25 -21.20 19.21
N ASN A 168 -9.01 -21.71 19.35
CA ASN A 168 -8.39 -22.50 18.27
C ASN A 168 -9.20 -23.78 17.97
N PRO A 169 -9.61 -24.60 18.96
CA PRO A 169 -10.44 -25.77 18.70
C PRO A 169 -11.78 -25.43 18.05
N ALA A 170 -12.42 -24.32 18.42
CA ALA A 170 -13.67 -23.87 17.78
C ALA A 170 -13.47 -23.47 16.32
N ILE A 171 -12.40 -22.74 16.00
CA ILE A 171 -12.05 -22.37 14.62
C ILE A 171 -11.78 -23.63 13.79
N GLU A 172 -11.01 -24.59 14.31
CA GLU A 172 -10.74 -25.84 13.60
C GLU A 172 -11.99 -26.70 13.39
N LEU A 173 -12.92 -26.69 14.35
CA LEU A 173 -14.22 -27.33 14.16
C LEU A 173 -15.06 -26.63 13.08
N ALA A 174 -15.05 -25.28 13.06
CA ALA A 174 -15.73 -24.51 12.04
C ALA A 174 -15.16 -24.76 10.63
N LYS A 175 -13.83 -24.85 10.48
CA LYS A 175 -13.17 -25.22 9.22
C LYS A 175 -13.67 -26.57 8.70
N LYS A 176 -13.72 -27.58 9.58
CA LYS A 176 -14.22 -28.92 9.22
C LYS A 176 -15.68 -28.89 8.76
N ASN A 177 -16.52 -28.09 9.41
CA ASN A 177 -17.94 -27.99 9.07
C ASN A 177 -18.17 -27.24 7.76
N LEU A 178 -17.31 -26.27 7.42
CA LEU A 178 -17.36 -25.53 6.17
C LEU A 178 -16.87 -26.34 4.97
N GLY A 179 -15.94 -27.27 5.20
CA GLY A 179 -15.29 -28.04 4.14
C GLY A 179 -14.33 -27.19 3.31
N THR A 180 -13.90 -27.76 2.18
CA THR A 180 -12.93 -27.17 1.27
C THR A 180 -13.54 -26.02 0.46
N VAL A 181 -12.92 -24.85 0.50
CA VAL A 181 -13.40 -23.66 -0.23
C VAL A 181 -12.74 -23.48 -1.60
N ALA A 182 -11.56 -24.06 -1.82
CA ALA A 182 -10.85 -24.05 -3.10
C ALA A 182 -9.83 -25.19 -3.17
N GLN A 183 -9.24 -25.41 -4.35
CA GLN A 183 -8.05 -26.24 -4.53
C GLN A 183 -6.87 -25.35 -4.93
N ASP A 184 -5.69 -25.60 -4.36
CA ASP A 184 -4.47 -24.91 -4.77
C ASP A 184 -3.95 -25.44 -6.12
N ALA A 185 -2.88 -24.82 -6.64
CA ALA A 185 -2.29 -25.20 -7.93
C ALA A 185 -1.70 -26.62 -7.96
N GLU A 186 -1.57 -27.26 -6.78
CA GLU A 186 -1.05 -28.62 -6.59
C GLU A 186 -2.19 -29.63 -6.31
N GLY A 187 -3.45 -29.15 -6.30
CA GLY A 187 -4.65 -29.97 -6.07
C GLY A 187 -4.99 -30.21 -4.60
N ASN A 188 -4.30 -29.57 -3.65
CA ASN A 188 -4.62 -29.69 -2.24
C ASN A 188 -5.83 -28.81 -1.89
N ALA A 189 -6.64 -29.30 -0.94
CA ALA A 189 -7.76 -28.56 -0.39
C ALA A 189 -7.28 -27.33 0.39
N VAL A 190 -7.86 -26.17 0.10
CA VAL A 190 -7.67 -24.94 0.86
C VAL A 190 -8.80 -24.82 1.87
N ASP A 191 -8.42 -24.72 3.14
CA ASP A 191 -9.35 -24.48 4.24
C ASP A 191 -9.85 -23.03 4.26
N SER A 192 -11.04 -22.84 4.85
CA SER A 192 -11.59 -21.51 5.10
C SER A 192 -10.68 -20.68 6.02
N SER A 193 -10.66 -19.36 5.80
CA SER A 193 -9.90 -18.43 6.65
C SER A 193 -10.44 -18.40 8.08
N ASP A 194 -9.58 -18.11 9.05
CA ASP A 194 -9.97 -17.97 10.47
C ASP A 194 -11.04 -16.89 10.67
N GLY A 195 -10.99 -15.79 9.89
CA GLY A 195 -11.99 -14.73 9.92
C GLY A 195 -13.38 -15.22 9.51
N ARG A 196 -13.46 -16.03 8.45
CA ARG A 196 -14.72 -16.65 8.01
C ARG A 196 -15.24 -17.65 9.05
N CYS A 197 -14.34 -18.41 9.68
CA CYS A 197 -14.71 -19.33 10.75
C CYS A 197 -15.27 -18.59 11.96
N LEU A 198 -14.65 -17.48 12.35
CA LEU A 198 -15.11 -16.63 13.45
C LEU A 198 -16.49 -16.04 13.17
N GLU A 199 -16.74 -15.56 11.94
CA GLU A 199 -18.06 -15.08 11.51
C GLU A 199 -19.14 -16.14 11.73
N ILE A 200 -18.88 -17.39 11.34
CA ILE A 200 -19.85 -18.49 11.46
C ILE A 200 -20.07 -18.89 12.92
N ILE A 201 -19.01 -18.93 13.73
CA ILE A 201 -19.12 -19.18 15.16
C ILE A 201 -20.01 -18.11 15.82
N CYS A 202 -19.78 -16.84 15.52
CA CYS A 202 -20.58 -15.74 16.03
C CYS A 202 -22.02 -15.76 15.49
N ALA A 203 -22.21 -16.05 14.21
CA ALA A 203 -23.54 -16.19 13.61
C ALA A 203 -24.33 -17.33 14.25
N ALA A 204 -23.70 -18.47 14.51
CA ALA A 204 -24.31 -19.59 15.23
C ALA A 204 -24.68 -19.21 16.67
N PHE A 205 -23.80 -18.47 17.37
CA PHE A 205 -24.10 -17.96 18.71
C PHE A 205 -25.30 -17.01 18.72
N LEU A 206 -25.42 -16.12 17.72
CA LEU A 206 -26.54 -15.20 17.57
C LEU A 206 -27.85 -15.89 17.14
N ALA A 207 -27.75 -16.98 16.38
CA ALA A 207 -28.91 -17.75 15.91
C ALA A 207 -29.48 -18.69 16.98
N ASP A 208 -28.72 -18.98 18.04
CA ASP A 208 -29.16 -19.79 19.16
C ASP A 208 -30.17 -19.00 20.01
N THR A 209 -31.43 -19.47 20.00
CA THR A 209 -32.56 -18.87 20.69
C THR A 209 -32.44 -18.90 22.21
N GLN A 210 -31.47 -19.63 22.77
CA GLN A 210 -31.14 -19.59 24.20
C GLN A 210 -30.25 -18.41 24.58
N ASN A 211 -29.54 -17.81 23.61
CA ASN A 211 -28.62 -16.69 23.84
C ASN A 211 -29.30 -15.32 23.66
N THR A 212 -30.49 -15.28 23.06
CA THR A 212 -31.35 -14.09 23.07
C THR A 212 -31.96 -13.94 24.46
N GLY A 213 -31.27 -13.23 25.35
CA GLY A 213 -31.85 -12.75 26.60
C GLY A 213 -33.16 -12.01 26.31
N GLY A 214 -34.23 -12.43 26.99
CA GLY A 214 -35.61 -12.16 26.60
C GLY A 214 -35.93 -10.70 26.25
N GLU A 215 -36.70 -10.53 25.18
CA GLU A 215 -37.62 -9.40 25.08
C GLU A 215 -38.60 -9.50 26.26
N GLN A 216 -38.40 -8.65 27.27
CA GLN A 216 -39.48 -8.09 28.09
C GLN A 216 -39.82 -6.72 27.55
#